data_AF-A0A7J3KEY1-F1
#
_entry.id   AF-A0A7J3KEY1-F1
#
_cell.length_a   1.000
_cell.length_b   1.000
_cell.length_c   1.000
_cell.angle_alpha   90.00
_cell.angle_beta   90.00
_cell.angle_gamma   90.00
#
_symmetry.space_group_name_H-M   'P 1'
#
loop_
_entity.id
_entity.type
_entity.pdbx_description
1 polymer ?
#
loop_
_entity_poly.entity_id
_entity_poly.type
_entity_poly.pdbx_seq_one_letter_code
_entity_poly.pdbx_strand_id
1 'polypeptide(L)' 'MEELAINGGPKTRTRPLPSRRDIGAEELKEIIDVIWSGQLNRVGGTKVIAFEREFANLYGV' A
#
# COMPACT_ATOMS: atom_id res chain seq x y z
N MET A 1 4.18 -40.67 0.12
CA MET A 1 3.95 -39.27 0.49
C MET A 1 5.30 -38.59 0.42
N GLU A 2 5.44 -37.50 -0.33
CA GLU A 2 6.73 -36.80 -0.44
C GLU A 2 7.06 -36.08 0.87
N GLU A 3 8.34 -36.03 1.23
CA GLU A 3 8.81 -35.37 2.45
C GLU A 3 8.65 -33.85 2.35
N LEU A 4 8.22 -33.20 3.43
CA LEU A 4 8.03 -31.75 3.43
C LEU A 4 9.38 -31.04 3.29
N ALA A 5 9.38 -29.88 2.64
CA ALA A 5 10.59 -29.06 2.50
C ALA A 5 11.22 -28.63 3.84
N ILE A 6 10.42 -28.54 4.91
CA ILE A 6 10.93 -28.28 6.27
C ILE A 6 11.73 -29.46 6.85
N ASN A 7 11.52 -30.66 6.31
CA ASN A 7 12.22 -31.89 6.70
C ASN A 7 13.32 -32.28 5.69
N GLY A 8 13.70 -31.40 4.76
CA GLY A 8 14.73 -31.68 3.75
C GLY A 8 14.21 -32.22 2.41
N GLY A 9 12.89 -32.35 2.26
CA GLY A 9 12.28 -32.67 0.97
C GLY A 9 12.37 -31.52 -0.07
N PRO A 10 11.98 -31.78 -1.33
CA PRO A 10 12.06 -30.79 -2.39
C PRO A 10 11.13 -29.60 -2.14
N LYS A 11 11.60 -28.39 -2.45
CA LYS A 11 10.76 -27.18 -2.38
C LYS A 11 9.74 -27.19 -3.51
N THR A 12 8.45 -27.18 -3.17
CA THR A 12 7.36 -26.97 -4.14
C THR A 12 7.50 -25.64 -4.89
N ARG A 13 8.12 -24.64 -4.26
CA ARG A 13 8.31 -23.31 -4.83
C ARG A 13 9.76 -22.87 -4.72
N THR A 14 10.37 -22.64 -5.87
CA THR A 14 11.80 -22.29 -5.98
C THR A 14 12.05 -20.79 -6.00
N ARG A 15 10.99 -19.97 -6.13
CA ARG A 15 11.06 -18.50 -6.10
C ARG A 15 10.38 -17.94 -4.84
N PRO A 16 10.84 -16.81 -4.27
CA PRO A 16 10.19 -16.12 -3.14
C PRO A 16 8.76 -15.67 -3.45
N LEU A 17 7.97 -15.36 -2.41
CA LEU A 17 6.62 -14.82 -2.61
C LEU A 17 6.78 -13.45 -3.28
N PRO A 18 5.84 -13.02 -4.13
CA PRO A 18 5.86 -11.66 -4.62
C PRO A 18 6.02 -10.72 -3.45
N SER A 19 7.07 -9.89 -3.50
CA SER A 19 7.20 -8.74 -2.62
C SER A 19 6.00 -7.85 -2.92
N ARG A 20 5.12 -7.64 -1.93
CA ARG A 20 4.16 -6.55 -1.98
C ARG A 20 4.78 -5.40 -1.21
N ARG A 21 5.31 -4.43 -1.95
CA ARG A 21 5.54 -3.09 -1.42
C ARG A 21 4.52 -2.19 -2.11
N ASP A 22 3.46 -1.92 -1.39
CA ASP A 22 2.32 -1.06 -1.76
C ASP A 22 2.59 0.43 -1.47
N ILE A 23 3.84 0.78 -1.12
CA ILE A 23 4.27 2.13 -0.78
C ILE A 23 5.57 2.45 -1.51
N GLY A 24 5.54 3.48 -2.37
CA GLY A 24 6.63 3.92 -3.23
C GLY A 24 6.74 5.44 -3.35
N ALA A 25 7.13 5.90 -4.54
CA ALA A 25 7.37 7.32 -4.80
C ALA A 25 6.08 8.16 -4.77
N GLU A 26 4.94 7.56 -5.14
CA GLU A 26 3.64 8.21 -5.15
C GLU A 26 3.20 8.54 -3.72
N GLU A 27 3.25 7.57 -2.80
CA GLU A 27 2.93 7.81 -1.40
C GLU A 27 3.90 8.81 -0.75
N LEU A 28 5.20 8.73 -1.09
CA LEU A 28 6.19 9.66 -0.55
C LEU A 28 5.90 11.11 -0.95
N LYS A 29 5.48 11.35 -2.18
CA LYS A 29 5.08 12.68 -2.65
C LYS A 29 3.93 13.23 -1.81
N GLU A 30 2.89 12.44 -1.59
CA GLU A 30 1.72 12.87 -0.82
C GLU A 30 2.09 13.23 0.63
N ILE A 31 3.02 12.48 1.24
CA ILE A 31 3.56 12.80 2.57
C ILE A 31 4.36 14.11 2.57
N ILE A 32 5.23 14.31 1.58
CA ILE A 32 6.02 15.54 1.43
C ILE A 32 5.10 16.76 1.31
N ASP A 33 4.06 16.69 0.47
CA ASP A 33 3.09 17.77 0.30
C ASP A 33 2.40 18.15 1.63
N VAL A 34 1.97 17.14 2.40
CA VAL A 34 1.30 17.36 3.68
C VAL A 34 2.26 18.00 4.69
N ILE A 35 3.49 17.51 4.78
CA ILE A 35 4.51 18.07 5.68
C ILE A 35 4.79 19.54 5.35
N TRP A 36 5.02 19.87 4.09
CA TRP A 36 5.31 21.25 3.68
C TRP A 36 4.12 22.19 3.86
N SER A 37 2.90 21.69 3.66
CA SER A 37 1.69 22.50 3.85
C SER A 37 1.37 22.81 5.33
N GLY A 38 1.90 22.02 6.27
CA GLY A 38 1.52 22.06 7.68
C GLY A 38 0.07 21.60 7.96
N GLN A 39 -0.69 21.22 6.94
CA GLN A 39 -2.07 20.77 7.05
C GLN A 39 -2.14 19.25 7.27
N LEU A 40 -1.74 18.83 8.47
CA LEU A 40 -1.48 17.43 8.80
C LEU A 40 -2.73 16.57 9.03
N ASN A 41 -3.93 17.14 8.93
CA ASN A 41 -5.17 16.42 9.17
C ASN A 41 -6.33 17.00 8.35
N ARG A 42 -7.52 16.40 8.48
CA ARG A 42 -8.74 16.79 7.74
C ARG A 42 -9.19 18.23 7.97
N VAL A 43 -8.81 18.84 9.09
CA VAL A 43 -9.17 20.23 9.43
C VAL A 43 -8.15 21.14 8.75
N GLY A 44 -8.54 21.68 7.59
CA GLY A 44 -7.70 22.56 6.78
C GLY A 44 -6.85 21.84 5.71
N GLY A 45 -6.67 20.52 5.82
CA GLY A 45 -6.04 19.70 4.79
C GLY A 45 -6.98 19.26 3.66
N THR A 46 -6.42 19.05 2.47
CA THR A 46 -7.19 18.72 1.26
C THR A 46 -7.13 17.24 0.88
N LYS A 47 -6.10 16.51 1.31
CA LYS A 47 -5.86 15.11 0.89
C LYS A 47 -6.99 14.16 1.31
N VAL A 48 -7.59 14.36 2.50
CA VAL A 48 -8.74 13.56 2.97
C VAL A 48 -9.97 13.78 2.10
N ILE A 49 -10.29 15.04 1.77
CA ILE A 49 -11.44 15.38 0.91
C ILE A 49 -11.24 14.81 -0.51
N ALA A 50 -10.01 14.86 -1.02
CA ALA A 50 -9.68 14.27 -2.32
C ALA A 50 -9.93 12.75 -2.31
N PHE A 51 -9.41 12.06 -1.29
CA PHE A 51 -9.65 10.62 -1.10
C PHE A 51 -11.15 10.30 -1.03
N GLU A 52 -11.92 11.00 -0.20
CA GLU A 52 -13.35 10.75 -0.04
C GLU A 52 -14.12 10.89 -1.36
N ARG A 53 -13.78 11.88 -2.19
CA ARG A 53 -14.38 12.09 -3.51
C ARG A 53 -14.03 10.97 -4.49
N GLU A 54 -12.75 10.64 -4.59
CA GLU A 54 -12.28 9.58 -5.49
C GLU A 54 -12.84 8.21 -5.07
N PHE A 55 -12.90 7.96 -3.77
CA PHE A 55 -13.49 6.75 -3.22
C PHE A 55 -15.00 6.71 -3.49
N ALA A 56 -15.75 7.78 -3.24
CA ALA A 56 -17.18 7.84 -3.56
C ALA A 56 -17.43 7.54 -5.05
N ASN A 57 -16.65 8.16 -5.95
CA ASN A 57 -16.72 7.91 -7.39
C ASN A 57 -16.43 6.44 -7.74
N LEU A 58 -15.42 5.82 -7.11
CA LEU A 58 -15.07 4.41 -7.33
C LEU A 58 -16.23 3.48 -6.99
N TYR A 59 -16.98 3.80 -5.94
CA TYR A 59 -18.13 3.01 -5.48
C TYR A 59 -19.47 3.46 -6.08
N GLY A 60 -19.48 4.55 -6.86
CA GLY A 60 -20.68 5.08 -7.52
C GLY A 60 -21.71 5.69 -6.58
N VAL A 61 -21.27 6.28 -5.47
CA VAL A 61 -22.12 6.96 -4.48
C VAL A 61 -21.99 8.47 -4.51
#